data_AF-A0A5E4QV01-F1
#
_entry.id   AF-A0A5E4QV01-F1
#
_cell.length_a   1.000
_cell.length_b   1.000
_cell.length_c   1.000
_cell.angle_alpha   90.00
_cell.angle_beta   90.00
_cell.angle_gamma   90.00
#
_symmetry.space_group_name_H-M   'P 1'
#
loop_
_entity.id
_entity.type
_entity.pdbx_description
1 polymer ?
#
loop_
_entity_poly.entity_id
_entity_poly.type
_entity_poly.pdbx_seq_one_letter_code
_entity_poly.pdbx_strand_id
1 'polypeptide(L)'
;MSTELHNNPITNTYPFVTDTLMFPMHLVYNDVLACYTLSYVIRTSDNMSDFNLKFYESFRIITIALRSNKCYPYVTRDKIWFLQVIAMFTLNFGIFILLLNSIIFYDVPAREFTTAIKNGIMAIVATTITFKYCILVRDKNSIIQFIERLNEDYEIAKHLSAEERDIVSKFSAKGVFVCKIWLIIAVITSILFPLKAFYLMGLSYSRGEFQLVPMYDLNYPKIINDYKTMPILYFILFSLTFYFDLFAMTMYMGFDPLVPVFMLHLCGQIHLLSRRIQKVFTGNNTNAVINENLKQINIKLSQIYICVVSRMRFIIL
;
A
#
# COMPACT_ATOMS: atom_id res chain seq x y z
N MET A 1 65.47 31.99 13.78
CA MET A 1 65.52 30.94 14.81
C MET A 1 64.31 31.15 15.73
N SER A 2 63.06 31.06 15.26
CA SER A 2 62.28 29.86 14.90
C SER A 2 62.23 28.80 16.00
N THR A 3 61.17 28.81 16.82
CA THR A 3 60.41 27.58 17.14
C THR A 3 59.05 27.94 17.74
N GLU A 4 58.02 27.37 17.12
CA GLU A 4 56.60 27.62 17.29
C GLU A 4 56.03 26.81 18.46
N LEU A 5 55.10 27.42 19.22
CA LEU A 5 54.20 26.72 20.14
C LEU A 5 53.03 26.16 19.31
N HIS A 6 53.04 24.85 19.06
CA HIS A 6 51.91 24.15 18.47
C HIS A 6 51.05 23.55 19.59
N ASN A 7 49.94 24.22 19.91
CA ASN A 7 48.81 23.62 20.60
C ASN A 7 47.97 22.87 19.55
N ASN A 8 47.86 21.54 19.69
CA ASN A 8 46.91 20.74 18.93
C ASN A 8 45.72 20.35 19.83
N PRO A 9 44.47 20.54 19.38
CA PRO A 9 43.30 20.05 20.08
C PRO A 9 43.13 18.54 19.88
N ILE A 10 42.71 17.87 20.94
CA ILE A 10 42.33 16.46 20.99
C ILE A 10 41.14 16.25 20.03
N THR A 11 41.42 15.67 18.86
CA THR A 11 40.39 15.18 17.95
C THR A 11 39.81 13.89 18.54
N ASN A 12 38.60 13.98 19.10
CA ASN A 12 37.77 12.81 19.36
C ASN A 12 37.32 12.22 18.01
N THR A 13 38.08 11.22 17.55
CA THR A 13 37.72 10.34 16.45
C THR A 13 36.63 9.40 16.92
N TYR A 14 35.37 9.72 16.63
CA TYR A 14 34.29 8.75 16.65
C TYR A 14 34.58 7.70 15.56
N PRO A 15 34.60 6.39 15.86
CA PRO A 15 34.72 5.38 14.83
C PRO A 15 33.44 5.38 13.99
N PHE A 16 33.65 5.72 12.73
CA PHE A 16 32.75 5.62 11.60
C PHE A 16 32.22 4.18 11.48
N VAL A 17 31.01 3.93 12.01
CA VAL A 17 30.23 2.70 11.78
C VAL A 17 28.89 3.13 11.18
N THR A 18 28.92 3.58 9.93
CA THR A 18 27.69 3.94 9.19
C THR A 18 27.57 3.31 7.81
N ASP A 19 28.53 2.48 7.37
CA ASP A 19 28.53 1.93 6.01
C ASP A 19 27.99 0.49 5.89
N THR A 20 27.22 -0.01 6.86
CA THR A 20 26.68 -1.40 6.82
C THR A 20 25.18 -1.51 7.08
N LEU A 21 24.43 -0.41 6.96
CA LEU A 21 22.96 -0.43 6.99
C LEU A 21 22.33 0.29 5.79
N MET A 22 23.06 0.35 4.67
CA MET A 22 22.41 0.47 3.36
C MET A 22 21.88 -0.93 3.00
N PHE A 23 20.83 -1.36 3.71
CA PHE A 23 20.10 -2.58 3.35
C PHE A 23 19.66 -2.41 1.89
N PRO A 24 20.10 -3.29 0.97
CA PRO A 24 19.64 -3.23 -0.41
C PRO A 24 18.19 -3.68 -0.39
N MET A 25 17.28 -2.71 -0.41
CA MET A 25 15.84 -2.92 -0.58
C MET A 25 15.55 -3.78 -1.83
N HIS A 26 16.49 -3.84 -2.77
CA HIS A 26 16.45 -4.65 -3.98
C HIS A 26 16.76 -6.16 -3.78
N LEU A 27 17.45 -6.56 -2.70
CA LEU A 27 17.82 -7.96 -2.43
C LEU A 27 16.79 -8.67 -1.53
N VAL A 28 16.24 -7.98 -0.53
CA VAL A 28 15.12 -8.50 0.27
C VAL A 28 13.86 -8.69 -0.59
N TYR A 29 13.68 -7.86 -1.63
CA TYR A 29 12.55 -7.94 -2.56
C TYR A 29 12.58 -9.19 -3.46
N ASN A 30 13.76 -9.68 -3.85
CA ASN A 30 13.86 -10.81 -4.78
C ASN A 30 13.91 -12.16 -4.08
N ASP A 31 14.60 -12.28 -2.94
CA ASP A 31 14.80 -13.57 -2.27
C ASP A 31 13.60 -14.01 -1.41
N VAL A 32 12.92 -13.05 -0.76
CA VAL A 32 11.70 -13.34 0.02
C VAL A 32 10.51 -13.60 -0.91
N LEU A 33 10.45 -12.92 -2.05
CA LEU A 33 9.39 -13.09 -3.05
C LEU A 33 9.54 -14.44 -3.79
N ALA A 34 10.76 -14.88 -4.11
CA ALA A 34 11.00 -16.14 -4.81
C ALA A 34 10.73 -17.39 -3.95
N CYS A 35 11.10 -17.39 -2.66
CA CYS A 35 10.92 -18.55 -1.79
C CYS A 35 9.48 -18.74 -1.27
N TYR A 36 8.69 -17.66 -1.12
CA TYR A 36 7.30 -17.75 -0.65
C TYR A 36 6.25 -17.91 -1.77
N THR A 37 6.52 -17.40 -2.98
CA THR A 37 5.57 -17.50 -4.10
C THR A 37 5.36 -18.93 -4.58
N LEU A 38 6.40 -19.79 -4.58
CA LEU A 38 6.25 -21.17 -5.07
C LEU A 38 5.57 -22.10 -4.06
N SER A 39 5.90 -21.99 -2.77
CA SER A 39 5.41 -22.92 -1.74
C SER A 39 3.99 -22.62 -1.26
N TYR A 40 3.52 -21.37 -1.39
CA TYR A 40 2.20 -20.97 -0.89
C TYR A 40 1.08 -21.07 -1.94
N VAL A 41 1.41 -20.92 -3.23
CA VAL A 41 0.45 -21.07 -4.36
C VAL A 41 -0.12 -22.49 -4.43
N ILE A 42 0.62 -23.50 -3.94
CA ILE A 42 0.18 -24.89 -3.93
C ILE A 42 -0.79 -25.19 -2.76
N ARG A 43 -0.70 -24.46 -1.64
CA ARG A 43 -1.44 -24.79 -0.41
C ARG A 43 -2.81 -24.11 -0.27
N THR A 44 -3.10 -23.09 -1.05
CA THR A 44 -4.42 -22.40 -1.03
C THR A 44 -5.49 -23.03 -1.92
N SER A 45 -5.16 -24.10 -2.64
CA SER A 45 -6.10 -24.79 -3.54
C SER A 45 -7.10 -25.72 -2.82
N ASP A 46 -6.82 -26.16 -1.58
CA ASP A 46 -7.50 -27.33 -1.01
C ASP A 46 -8.68 -27.03 -0.07
N ASN A 47 -9.02 -25.78 0.25
CA ASN A 47 -10.05 -25.46 1.27
C ASN A 47 -11.25 -24.62 0.80
N MET A 48 -11.53 -24.49 -0.50
CA MET A 48 -12.74 -23.81 -1.00
C MET A 48 -13.87 -24.81 -1.31
N SER A 49 -14.42 -25.47 -0.27
CA SER A 49 -15.56 -26.41 -0.42
C SER A 49 -16.94 -25.75 -0.40
N ASP A 50 -17.04 -24.43 -0.32
CA ASP A 50 -18.28 -23.68 -0.56
C ASP A 50 -17.98 -22.49 -1.50
N PHE A 51 -18.54 -22.50 -2.71
CA PHE A 51 -18.29 -21.48 -3.73
C PHE A 51 -19.14 -20.24 -3.44
N ASN A 52 -18.94 -19.63 -2.27
CA ASN A 52 -19.61 -18.40 -1.85
C ASN A 52 -18.63 -17.21 -1.92
N LEU A 53 -18.22 -16.88 -3.15
CA LEU A 53 -17.31 -15.76 -3.41
C LEU A 53 -18.10 -14.45 -3.34
N LYS A 54 -17.78 -13.61 -2.36
CA LYS A 54 -18.20 -12.19 -2.30
C LYS A 54 -16.96 -11.33 -2.16
N PHE A 55 -16.95 -10.15 -2.77
CA PHE A 55 -15.83 -9.21 -2.73
C PHE A 55 -15.33 -8.97 -1.30
N TYR A 56 -16.25 -8.73 -0.38
CA TYR A 56 -15.93 -8.47 1.02
C TYR A 56 -15.21 -9.64 1.70
N GLU A 57 -15.67 -10.87 1.45
CA GLU A 57 -15.11 -12.09 2.04
C GLU A 57 -13.75 -12.41 1.42
N SER A 58 -13.65 -12.34 0.09
CA SER A 58 -12.42 -12.62 -0.64
C SER A 58 -11.34 -11.57 -0.37
N PHE A 59 -11.70 -10.29 -0.32
CA PHE A 59 -10.77 -9.16 -0.23
C PHE A 59 -10.93 -8.36 1.07
N ARG A 60 -11.07 -9.10 2.19
CA ARG A 60 -11.25 -8.53 3.53
C ARG A 60 -10.14 -7.57 3.94
N ILE A 61 -8.89 -7.84 3.55
CA ILE A 61 -7.71 -6.99 3.84
C ILE A 61 -7.94 -5.57 3.30
N ILE A 62 -8.29 -5.46 2.01
CA ILE A 62 -8.58 -4.19 1.34
C ILE A 62 -9.71 -3.47 2.08
N THR A 63 -10.80 -4.17 2.34
CA THR A 63 -11.98 -3.55 2.94
C THR A 63 -11.71 -3.01 4.33
N ILE A 64 -11.00 -3.77 5.18
CA ILE A 64 -10.62 -3.31 6.52
C ILE A 64 -9.72 -2.07 6.41
N ALA A 65 -8.68 -2.11 5.57
CA ALA A 65 -7.75 -1.01 5.40
C ALA A 65 -8.44 0.29 4.93
N LEU A 66 -9.33 0.19 3.92
CA LEU A 66 -10.10 1.33 3.43
C LEU A 66 -11.12 1.84 4.46
N ARG A 67 -11.71 0.96 5.28
CA ARG A 67 -12.65 1.36 6.35
C ARG A 67 -11.93 2.08 7.49
N SER A 68 -10.73 1.64 7.86
CA SER A 68 -9.89 2.31 8.86
C SER A 68 -9.63 3.77 8.46
N ASN A 69 -9.39 4.02 7.18
CA ASN A 69 -9.19 5.37 6.64
C ASN A 69 -10.47 6.12 6.27
N LYS A 70 -11.65 5.54 6.54
CA LYS A 70 -12.96 6.10 6.17
C LYS A 70 -13.12 6.37 4.66
N CYS A 71 -12.31 5.75 3.81
CA CYS A 71 -12.36 5.89 2.35
C CYS A 71 -13.03 4.70 1.65
N TYR A 72 -13.51 3.69 2.41
CA TYR A 72 -14.26 2.58 1.82
C TYR A 72 -15.55 3.08 1.13
N PRO A 73 -15.87 2.61 -0.09
CA PRO A 73 -16.93 3.21 -0.89
C PRO A 73 -18.33 3.13 -0.30
N TYR A 74 -18.63 2.24 0.64
CA TYR A 74 -19.98 2.20 1.26
C TYR A 74 -20.11 3.05 2.52
N VAL A 75 -19.05 3.76 2.94
CA VAL A 75 -19.11 4.66 4.10
C VAL A 75 -19.97 5.89 3.78
N THR A 76 -20.85 6.24 4.71
CA THR A 76 -21.69 7.45 4.65
C THR A 76 -20.84 8.69 4.88
N ARG A 77 -21.07 9.74 4.07
CA ARG A 77 -20.32 11.01 4.13
C ARG A 77 -21.16 12.06 4.84
N ASP A 78 -21.27 11.90 6.15
CA ASP A 78 -21.96 12.86 7.02
C ASP A 78 -21.00 13.98 7.48
N LYS A 79 -21.51 14.91 8.29
CA LYS A 79 -20.68 16.02 8.83
C LYS A 79 -19.55 15.52 9.73
N ILE A 80 -19.77 14.41 10.44
CA ILE A 80 -18.77 13.78 11.31
C ILE A 80 -17.63 13.21 10.46
N TRP A 81 -17.94 12.51 9.38
CA TRP A 81 -16.94 12.04 8.41
C TRP A 81 -16.12 13.21 7.87
N PHE A 82 -16.76 14.31 7.48
CA PHE A 82 -16.05 15.48 6.95
C PHE A 82 -15.08 16.09 7.97
N LEU A 83 -15.50 16.22 9.23
CA LEU A 83 -14.62 16.70 10.31
C LEU A 83 -13.43 15.75 10.54
N GLN A 84 -13.67 14.43 10.51
CA GLN A 84 -12.60 13.44 10.63
C GLN A 84 -11.61 13.56 9.46
N VAL A 85 -12.10 13.70 8.23
CA VAL A 85 -11.25 13.89 7.03
C VAL A 85 -10.41 15.16 7.14
N ILE A 86 -11.01 16.29 7.53
CA ILE A 86 -10.23 17.52 7.76
C ILE A 86 -9.13 17.26 8.79
N ALA A 87 -9.45 16.65 9.92
CA ALA A 87 -8.46 16.36 10.96
C ALA A 87 -7.31 15.47 10.43
N MET A 88 -7.63 14.40 9.70
CA MET A 88 -6.62 13.50 9.09
C MET A 88 -5.72 14.24 8.11
N PHE A 89 -6.29 15.08 7.23
CA PHE A 89 -5.54 15.86 6.25
C PHE A 89 -4.71 16.97 6.90
N THR A 90 -5.21 17.62 7.95
CA THR A 90 -4.46 18.62 8.71
C THR A 90 -3.23 17.99 9.36
N LEU A 91 -3.35 16.81 9.96
CA LEU A 91 -2.21 16.09 10.55
C LEU A 91 -1.19 15.70 9.47
N ASN A 92 -1.65 15.14 8.35
CA ASN A 92 -0.77 14.75 7.24
C ASN A 92 -0.06 15.97 6.62
N PHE A 93 -0.78 17.06 6.39
CA PHE A 93 -0.23 18.31 5.87
C PHE A 93 0.76 18.93 6.86
N GLY A 94 0.47 18.90 8.16
CA GLY A 94 1.38 19.34 9.21
C GLY A 94 2.72 18.60 9.14
N ILE A 95 2.70 17.26 9.01
CA ILE A 95 3.92 16.46 8.86
C ILE A 95 4.66 16.77 7.57
N PHE A 96 3.94 16.96 6.46
CA PHE A 96 4.55 17.39 5.20
C PHE A 96 5.30 18.72 5.36
N ILE A 97 4.71 19.71 6.05
CA ILE A 97 5.40 20.97 6.36
C ILE A 97 6.62 20.76 7.25
N LEU A 98 6.55 19.89 8.25
CA LEU A 98 7.70 19.57 9.12
C LEU A 98 8.84 18.90 8.33
N LEU A 99 8.51 18.00 7.39
CA LEU A 99 9.48 17.37 6.49
C LEU A 99 10.17 18.40 5.59
N LEU A 100 9.40 19.29 4.97
CA LEU A 100 9.96 20.38 4.17
C LEU A 100 10.82 21.32 5.01
N ASN A 101 10.41 21.61 6.25
CA ASN A 101 11.18 22.43 7.17
C ASN A 101 12.55 21.79 7.47
N SER A 102 12.57 20.49 7.80
CA SER A 102 13.82 19.74 8.03
C SER A 102 14.74 19.82 6.81
N ILE A 103 14.21 19.54 5.61
CA ILE A 103 15.00 19.51 4.38
C ILE A 103 15.61 20.90 4.06
N ILE A 104 14.78 21.94 4.04
CA ILE A 104 15.16 23.27 3.55
C ILE A 104 16.06 24.00 4.54
N PHE A 105 15.75 23.93 5.84
CA PHE A 105 16.42 24.76 6.85
C PHE A 105 17.53 24.06 7.61
N TYR A 106 17.57 22.72 7.59
CA TYR A 106 18.56 21.94 8.36
C TYR A 106 19.39 21.05 7.45
N ASP A 107 18.77 20.09 6.76
CA ASP A 107 19.49 19.00 6.10
C ASP A 107 20.34 19.50 4.91
N VAL A 108 19.78 20.35 4.04
CA VAL A 108 20.51 20.91 2.88
C VAL A 108 21.59 21.91 3.32
N PRO A 109 21.34 22.89 4.21
CA PRO A 109 22.38 23.79 4.70
C PRO A 109 23.52 23.07 5.43
N ALA A 110 23.23 22.02 6.20
CA ALA A 110 24.22 21.20 6.89
C ALA A 110 24.98 20.22 5.96
N ARG A 111 24.62 20.16 4.66
CA ARG A 111 25.15 19.21 3.67
C ARG A 111 24.90 17.75 4.02
N GLU A 112 23.86 17.47 4.81
CA GLU A 112 23.43 16.11 5.17
C GLU A 112 22.47 15.55 4.12
N PHE A 113 22.95 15.35 2.89
CA PHE A 113 22.11 14.95 1.77
C PHE A 113 21.41 13.61 1.97
N THR A 114 22.02 12.68 2.70
CA THR A 114 21.39 11.39 3.03
C THR A 114 20.12 11.59 3.87
N THR A 115 20.16 12.49 4.85
CA THR A 115 19.01 12.84 5.70
C THR A 115 17.96 13.58 4.86
N ALA A 116 18.39 14.53 4.03
CA ALA A 116 17.51 15.27 3.12
C ALA A 116 16.75 14.33 2.16
N ILE A 117 17.42 13.32 1.59
CA ILE A 117 16.80 12.34 0.68
C ILE A 117 15.78 11.48 1.44
N LYS A 118 16.11 11.00 2.65
CA LYS A 118 15.18 10.24 3.48
C LYS A 118 13.91 11.04 3.77
N ASN A 119 14.06 12.28 4.22
CA ASN A 119 12.93 13.18 4.48
C ASN A 119 12.17 13.52 3.19
N GLY A 120 12.87 13.66 2.06
CA GLY A 120 12.26 13.85 0.74
C GLY A 120 11.37 12.68 0.32
N ILE A 121 11.82 11.44 0.51
CA ILE A 121 11.00 10.24 0.26
C ILE A 121 9.74 10.26 1.13
N MET A 122 9.86 10.62 2.41
CA MET A 122 8.70 10.70 3.30
C MET A 122 7.72 11.81 2.90
N ALA A 123 8.20 12.94 2.37
CA ALA A 123 7.34 13.99 1.83
C ALA A 123 6.59 13.54 0.56
N ILE A 124 7.25 12.75 -0.30
CA ILE A 124 6.62 12.10 -1.45
C ILE A 124 5.53 11.13 -0.98
N VAL A 125 5.80 10.33 0.06
CA VAL A 125 4.80 9.43 0.66
C VAL A 125 3.59 10.23 1.16
N ALA A 126 3.80 11.30 1.92
CA ALA A 126 2.72 12.17 2.42
C ALA A 126 1.84 12.74 1.29
N THR A 127 2.46 13.12 0.18
CA THR A 127 1.76 13.60 -1.02
C THR A 127 1.00 12.48 -1.71
N THR A 128 1.63 11.31 -1.84
CA THR A 128 1.07 10.14 -2.54
C THR A 128 -0.17 9.61 -1.82
N ILE A 129 -0.14 9.46 -0.50
CA ILE A 129 -1.28 8.96 0.27
C ILE A 129 -2.46 9.94 0.23
N THR A 130 -2.17 11.26 0.18
CA THR A 130 -3.19 12.31 -0.03
C THR A 130 -3.86 12.15 -1.39
N PHE A 131 -3.05 11.99 -2.45
CA PHE A 131 -3.56 11.82 -3.81
C PHE A 131 -4.41 10.54 -3.95
N LYS A 132 -3.94 9.41 -3.41
CA LYS A 132 -4.70 8.14 -3.38
C LYS A 132 -6.02 8.28 -2.63
N TYR A 133 -6.02 8.98 -1.49
CA TYR A 133 -7.24 9.27 -0.75
C TYR A 133 -8.24 10.07 -1.60
N CYS A 134 -7.77 11.12 -2.27
CA CYS A 134 -8.59 11.94 -3.15
C CYS A 134 -9.23 11.11 -4.28
N ILE A 135 -8.47 10.20 -4.92
CA ILE A 135 -9.00 9.29 -5.94
C ILE A 135 -10.12 8.42 -5.37
N LEU A 136 -9.90 7.76 -4.21
CA LEU A 136 -10.92 6.91 -3.58
C LEU A 136 -12.20 7.68 -3.24
N VAL A 137 -12.06 8.93 -2.81
CA VAL A 137 -13.21 9.77 -2.48
C VAL A 137 -13.94 10.25 -3.74
N ARG A 138 -13.21 10.71 -4.76
CA ARG A 138 -13.78 11.22 -6.01
C ARG A 138 -14.46 10.12 -6.80
N ASP A 139 -13.79 8.97 -6.95
CA ASP A 139 -14.19 7.90 -7.85
C ASP A 139 -14.97 6.77 -7.15
N LYS A 140 -15.55 7.09 -5.98
CA LYS A 140 -16.39 6.20 -5.15
C LYS A 140 -17.41 5.40 -5.97
N ASN A 141 -18.18 6.08 -6.82
CA ASN A 141 -19.26 5.45 -7.57
C ASN A 141 -18.72 4.44 -8.58
N SER A 142 -17.59 4.73 -9.22
CA SER A 142 -16.92 3.80 -10.11
C SER A 142 -16.46 2.56 -9.36
N ILE A 143 -15.86 2.72 -8.17
CA ILE A 143 -15.41 1.60 -7.34
C ILE A 143 -16.60 0.74 -6.89
N ILE A 144 -17.71 1.36 -6.47
CA ILE A 144 -18.95 0.65 -6.12
C ILE A 144 -19.42 -0.22 -7.29
N GLN A 145 -19.50 0.36 -8.49
CA GLN A 145 -19.94 -0.36 -9.69
C GLN A 145 -19.01 -1.53 -10.02
N PHE A 146 -17.70 -1.40 -9.80
CA PHE A 146 -16.76 -2.52 -9.96
C PHE A 146 -17.00 -3.63 -8.93
N ILE A 147 -17.21 -3.27 -7.66
CA ILE A 147 -17.49 -4.24 -6.59
C ILE A 147 -18.80 -4.97 -6.85
N GLU A 148 -19.85 -4.24 -7.23
CA GLU A 148 -21.17 -4.80 -7.57
C GLU A 148 -21.05 -5.74 -8.76
N ARG A 149 -20.37 -5.33 -9.83
CA ARG A 149 -20.21 -6.17 -11.01
C ARG A 149 -19.41 -7.45 -10.71
N LEU A 150 -18.36 -7.34 -9.91
CA LEU A 150 -17.57 -8.49 -9.49
C LEU A 150 -18.42 -9.45 -8.65
N ASN A 151 -19.26 -8.95 -7.74
CA ASN A 151 -20.19 -9.78 -6.98
C ASN A 151 -21.23 -10.46 -7.88
N GLU A 152 -21.82 -9.73 -8.84
CA GLU A 152 -22.74 -10.31 -9.84
C GLU A 152 -22.06 -11.44 -10.62
N ASP A 153 -20.84 -11.21 -11.11
CA ASP A 153 -20.07 -12.21 -11.85
C ASP A 153 -19.76 -13.45 -11.00
N TYR A 154 -19.53 -13.29 -9.69
CA TYR A 154 -19.33 -14.40 -8.76
C TYR A 154 -20.63 -15.18 -8.47
N GLU A 155 -21.76 -14.48 -8.36
CA GLU A 155 -23.08 -15.15 -8.23
C GLU A 155 -23.41 -15.94 -9.50
N ILE A 156 -23.17 -15.38 -10.69
CA ILE A 156 -23.34 -16.11 -11.95
C ILE A 156 -22.42 -17.33 -12.00
N ALA A 157 -21.19 -17.21 -11.50
CA ALA A 157 -20.20 -18.29 -11.50
C ALA A 157 -20.63 -19.53 -10.70
N LYS A 158 -21.56 -19.40 -9.74
CA LYS A 158 -22.13 -20.53 -8.98
C LYS A 158 -22.87 -21.53 -9.87
N HIS A 159 -23.45 -21.05 -10.97
CA HIS A 159 -24.27 -21.84 -11.89
C HIS A 159 -23.50 -22.27 -13.15
N LEU A 160 -22.20 -21.97 -13.23
CA LEU A 160 -21.37 -22.38 -14.36
C LEU A 160 -20.87 -23.82 -14.22
N SER A 161 -20.37 -24.37 -15.32
CA SER A 161 -19.74 -25.70 -15.30
C SER A 161 -18.50 -25.71 -14.39
N ALA A 162 -18.12 -26.89 -13.90
CA ALA A 162 -16.99 -27.03 -12.98
C ALA A 162 -15.67 -26.44 -13.55
N GLU A 163 -15.43 -26.61 -14.85
CA GLU A 163 -14.27 -26.04 -15.54
C GLU A 163 -14.28 -24.50 -15.57
N GLU A 164 -15.44 -23.90 -15.85
CA GLU A 164 -15.58 -22.44 -15.86
C GLU A 164 -15.48 -21.84 -14.45
N ARG A 165 -16.01 -22.55 -13.47
CA ARG A 165 -15.94 -22.18 -12.06
C ARG A 165 -14.50 -22.22 -11.54
N ASP A 166 -13.71 -23.21 -11.95
CA ASP A 166 -12.27 -23.30 -11.63
C ASP A 166 -11.50 -22.07 -12.12
N ILE A 167 -11.79 -21.61 -13.35
CA ILE A 167 -11.16 -20.40 -13.91
C ILE A 167 -11.45 -19.19 -13.00
N VAL A 168 -12.71 -18.97 -12.62
CA VAL A 168 -13.10 -17.84 -11.75
C VAL A 168 -12.42 -17.94 -10.39
N SER A 169 -12.44 -19.13 -9.78
CA SER A 169 -11.78 -19.41 -8.50
C SER A 169 -10.28 -19.09 -8.55
N LYS A 170 -9.60 -19.56 -9.60
CA LYS A 170 -8.16 -19.38 -9.81
C LYS A 170 -7.77 -17.90 -9.89
N PHE A 171 -8.53 -17.08 -10.62
CA PHE A 171 -8.24 -15.65 -10.72
C PHE A 171 -8.59 -14.90 -9.42
N SER A 172 -9.66 -15.30 -8.73
CA SER A 172 -9.98 -14.77 -7.39
C SER A 172 -8.85 -15.05 -6.39
N ALA A 173 -8.38 -16.30 -6.32
CA ALA A 173 -7.27 -16.72 -5.46
C ALA A 173 -5.98 -15.93 -5.74
N LYS A 174 -5.67 -15.65 -7.03
CA LYS A 174 -4.57 -14.76 -7.40
C LYS A 174 -4.77 -13.34 -6.87
N GLY A 175 -5.98 -12.80 -6.93
CA GLY A 175 -6.30 -11.50 -6.35
C GLY A 175 -6.06 -11.46 -4.83
N VAL A 176 -6.50 -12.51 -4.12
CA VAL A 176 -6.26 -12.64 -2.67
C VAL A 176 -4.77 -12.71 -2.37
N PHE A 177 -4.02 -13.45 -3.18
CA PHE A 177 -2.57 -13.54 -3.07
C PHE A 177 -1.89 -12.17 -3.22
N VAL A 178 -2.29 -11.37 -4.21
CA VAL A 178 -1.80 -9.99 -4.37
C VAL A 178 -2.10 -9.14 -3.13
N CYS A 179 -3.30 -9.24 -2.55
CA CYS A 179 -3.65 -8.54 -1.31
C CYS A 179 -2.72 -8.93 -0.14
N LYS A 180 -2.37 -10.21 -0.02
CA LYS A 180 -1.45 -10.70 1.03
C LYS A 180 -0.03 -10.16 0.84
N ILE A 181 0.48 -10.09 -0.39
CA ILE A 181 1.78 -9.48 -0.67
C ILE A 181 1.80 -8.03 -0.22
N TRP A 182 0.79 -7.25 -0.63
CA TRP A 182 0.71 -5.83 -0.24
C TRP A 182 0.58 -5.63 1.27
N LEU A 183 -0.17 -6.50 1.96
CA LEU A 183 -0.21 -6.52 3.43
C LEU A 183 1.18 -6.73 4.04
N ILE A 184 1.91 -7.76 3.60
CA ILE A 184 3.23 -8.08 4.14
C ILE A 184 4.21 -6.93 3.92
N ILE A 185 4.26 -6.39 2.69
CA ILE A 185 5.15 -5.28 2.35
C ILE A 185 4.83 -4.06 3.22
N ALA A 186 3.56 -3.64 3.30
CA ALA A 186 3.16 -2.46 4.06
C ALA A 186 3.43 -2.60 5.56
N VAL A 187 3.17 -3.79 6.14
CA VAL A 187 3.41 -4.05 7.57
C VAL A 187 4.91 -4.07 7.88
N ILE A 188 5.73 -4.72 7.04
CA ILE A 188 7.18 -4.71 7.22
C ILE A 188 7.72 -3.28 7.13
N THR A 189 7.32 -2.51 6.12
CA THR A 189 7.83 -1.15 5.93
C THR A 189 7.43 -0.23 7.09
N SER A 190 6.20 -0.37 7.61
CA SER A 190 5.72 0.42 8.75
C SER A 190 6.44 0.04 10.05
N ILE A 191 6.56 -1.26 10.37
CA ILE A 191 7.17 -1.72 11.64
C ILE A 191 8.66 -1.38 11.76
N LEU A 192 9.40 -1.27 10.65
CA LEU A 192 10.84 -1.01 10.67
C LEU A 192 11.20 0.31 11.39
N PHE A 193 10.38 1.35 11.27
CA PHE A 193 10.65 2.65 11.88
C PHE A 193 10.54 2.65 13.42
N PRO A 194 9.41 2.24 14.03
CA PRO A 194 9.33 2.13 15.48
C PRO A 194 10.30 1.07 16.02
N LEU A 195 10.52 -0.03 15.30
CA LEU A 195 11.50 -1.04 15.72
C LEU A 195 12.92 -0.47 15.79
N LYS A 196 13.35 0.31 14.78
CA LYS A 196 14.62 1.05 14.80
C LYS A 196 14.70 1.95 16.04
N ALA A 197 13.66 2.74 16.30
CA ALA A 197 13.64 3.68 17.41
C ALA A 197 13.78 2.97 18.76
N PHE A 198 12.99 1.92 19.01
CA PHE A 198 13.06 1.14 20.24
C PHE A 198 14.38 0.39 20.40
N TYR A 199 14.91 -0.17 19.32
CA TYR A 199 16.21 -0.83 19.33
C TYR A 199 17.34 0.13 19.74
N LEU A 200 17.40 1.32 19.13
CA LEU A 200 18.41 2.32 19.46
C LEU A 200 18.25 2.84 20.90
N MET A 201 17.01 3.03 21.36
CA MET A 201 16.73 3.41 22.75
C MET A 201 17.21 2.35 23.75
N GLY A 202 16.97 1.06 23.47
CA GLY A 202 17.46 -0.05 24.29
C GLY A 202 18.99 -0.14 24.33
N LEU A 203 19.66 0.12 23.19
CA LEU A 203 21.12 0.20 23.14
C LEU A 203 21.69 1.39 23.92
N SER A 204 21.02 2.54 23.86
CA SER A 204 21.43 3.73 24.61
C SER A 204 21.24 3.51 26.12
N TYR A 205 20.17 2.82 26.53
CA TYR A 205 19.96 2.40 27.91
C TYR A 205 21.07 1.47 28.41
N SER A 206 21.47 0.46 27.62
CA SER A 206 22.52 -0.49 28.03
C SER A 206 23.91 0.14 28.13
N ARG A 207 24.14 1.27 27.47
CA ARG A 207 25.37 2.08 27.56
C ARG A 207 25.35 3.09 28.72
N GLY A 208 24.26 3.18 29.47
CA GLY A 208 24.12 4.10 30.62
C GLY A 208 23.70 5.52 30.25
N GLU A 209 23.43 5.81 28.99
CA GLU A 209 23.05 7.14 28.50
C GLU A 209 21.66 7.06 27.85
N PHE A 210 20.60 6.93 28.65
CA PHE A 210 19.23 6.81 28.13
C PHE A 210 18.83 8.05 27.32
N GLN A 211 18.50 7.84 26.05
CA GLN A 211 18.09 8.89 25.11
C GLN A 211 16.78 8.49 24.42
N LEU A 212 15.87 9.46 24.33
CA LEU A 212 14.62 9.32 23.61
C LEU A 212 14.89 9.44 22.10
N VAL A 213 14.83 8.31 21.39
CA VAL A 213 15.12 8.25 19.95
C VAL A 213 13.81 8.45 19.17
N PRO A 214 13.73 9.45 18.25
CA PRO A 214 12.54 9.67 17.45
C PRO A 214 12.36 8.58 16.38
N MET A 215 11.11 8.40 15.92
CA MET A 215 10.80 7.43 14.87
C MET A 215 11.35 7.85 13.50
N TYR A 216 11.26 9.15 13.20
CA TYR A 216 11.86 9.79 12.03
C TYR A 216 12.89 10.83 12.45
N ASP A 217 14.00 10.89 11.73
CA ASP A 217 15.10 11.82 11.98
C ASP A 217 14.73 13.21 11.42
N LEU A 218 13.83 13.91 12.12
CA LEU A 218 13.29 15.22 11.73
C LEU A 218 13.92 16.34 12.56
N ASN A 219 14.32 17.41 11.88
CA ASN A 219 14.59 18.68 12.50
C ASN A 219 13.34 19.57 12.44
N TYR A 220 12.90 20.02 13.60
CA TYR A 220 11.69 20.83 13.75
C TYR A 220 12.04 22.32 13.79
N PRO A 221 11.06 23.23 13.62
CA PRO A 221 11.27 24.65 13.90
C PRO A 221 11.86 24.86 15.30
N LYS A 222 12.72 25.87 15.45
CA LYS A 222 13.56 26.12 16.64
C LYS A 222 12.88 25.85 17.98
N ILE A 223 11.68 26.41 18.19
CA ILE A 223 10.91 26.23 19.44
C ILE A 223 10.65 24.75 19.75
N ILE A 224 10.25 23.96 18.77
CA ILE A 224 9.96 22.52 18.98
C ILE A 224 11.27 21.75 19.13
N ASN A 225 12.29 22.09 18.33
CA ASN A 225 13.56 21.37 18.33
C ASN A 225 14.33 21.50 19.65
N ASP A 226 14.25 22.66 20.30
CA ASP A 226 14.92 22.92 21.57
C ASP A 226 14.33 22.09 22.73
N TYR A 227 13.06 21.72 22.64
CA TYR A 227 12.34 20.95 23.68
C TYR A 227 12.04 19.50 23.29
N LYS A 228 12.49 19.02 22.12
CA LYS A 228 12.08 17.70 21.57
C LYS A 228 12.46 16.50 22.44
N THR A 229 13.44 16.68 23.33
CA THR A 229 13.90 15.67 24.29
C THR A 229 13.08 15.65 25.58
N MET A 230 12.21 16.65 25.81
CA MET A 230 11.28 16.63 26.92
C MET A 230 10.28 15.48 26.72
N PRO A 231 10.04 14.62 27.74
CA PRO A 231 9.22 13.42 27.57
C PRO A 231 7.84 13.69 26.96
N ILE A 232 7.15 14.74 27.41
CA ILE A 232 5.81 15.10 26.92
C ILE A 232 5.84 15.43 25.43
N LEU A 233 6.79 16.29 25.01
CA LEU A 233 6.88 16.69 23.60
C LEU A 233 7.35 15.53 22.72
N TYR A 234 8.28 14.71 23.22
CA TYR A 234 8.69 13.48 22.55
C TYR A 234 7.50 12.55 22.28
N PHE A 235 6.66 12.28 23.29
CA PHE A 235 5.48 11.42 23.10
C PHE A 235 4.48 11.98 22.10
N ILE A 236 4.28 13.31 22.08
CA ILE A 236 3.43 13.98 21.08
C ILE A 236 3.99 13.79 19.67
N LEU A 237 5.29 14.06 19.47
CA LEU A 237 5.95 13.93 18.16
C LEU A 237 6.00 12.47 17.69
N PHE A 238 6.29 11.55 18.60
CA PHE A 238 6.27 10.11 18.33
C PHE A 238 4.85 9.66 17.93
N SER A 239 3.82 10.07 18.67
CA SER A 239 2.43 9.71 18.36
C SER A 239 1.98 10.29 17.02
N LEU A 240 2.39 11.53 16.70
CA LEU A 240 2.09 12.19 15.43
C LEU A 240 2.71 11.44 14.25
N THR A 241 4.00 11.11 14.34
CA THR A 241 4.73 10.39 13.29
C THR A 241 4.27 8.94 13.16
N PHE A 242 3.97 8.26 14.27
CA PHE A 242 3.38 6.92 14.28
C PHE A 242 1.98 6.89 13.66
N TYR A 243 1.14 7.89 13.94
CA TYR A 243 -0.15 8.02 13.29
C TYR A 243 -0.02 8.16 11.77
N PHE A 244 0.93 8.97 11.30
CA PHE A 244 1.20 9.12 9.87
C PHE A 244 1.65 7.82 9.22
N ASP A 245 2.52 7.06 9.88
CA ASP A 245 2.97 5.75 9.40
C ASP A 245 1.81 4.75 9.29
N LEU A 246 0.94 4.69 10.31
CA LEU A 246 -0.27 3.85 10.27
C LEU A 246 -1.26 4.29 9.17
N PHE A 247 -1.44 5.60 8.99
CA PHE A 247 -2.28 6.16 7.94
C PHE A 247 -1.75 5.80 6.55
N ALA A 248 -0.43 5.93 6.34
CA ALA A 248 0.22 5.52 5.11
C ALA A 248 0.07 4.01 4.88
N MET A 249 0.45 3.18 5.86
CA MET A 249 0.36 1.72 5.80
C MET A 249 -1.03 1.26 5.35
N THR A 250 -2.07 1.74 6.04
CA THR A 250 -3.45 1.36 5.74
C THR A 250 -3.91 1.91 4.38
N MET A 251 -3.39 3.05 3.92
CA MET A 251 -3.68 3.57 2.58
C MET A 251 -3.10 2.68 1.49
N TYR A 252 -1.82 2.29 1.59
CA TYR A 252 -1.17 1.39 0.64
C TYR A 252 -1.81 -0.01 0.65
N MET A 253 -2.17 -0.53 1.82
CA MET A 253 -2.88 -1.82 1.94
C MET A 253 -4.26 -1.82 1.30
N GLY A 254 -4.95 -0.67 1.28
CA GLY A 254 -6.30 -0.55 0.73
C GLY A 254 -6.31 -0.20 -0.76
N PHE A 255 -5.46 0.73 -1.19
CA PHE A 255 -5.49 1.29 -2.53
C PHE A 255 -4.74 0.43 -3.55
N ASP A 256 -3.49 0.07 -3.25
CA ASP A 256 -2.55 -0.50 -4.22
C ASP A 256 -2.98 -1.90 -4.73
N PRO A 257 -3.50 -2.82 -3.89
CA PRO A 257 -4.02 -4.09 -4.39
C PRO A 257 -5.38 -3.98 -5.08
N LEU A 258 -6.11 -2.86 -4.97
CA LEU A 258 -7.46 -2.71 -5.54
C LEU A 258 -7.44 -2.82 -7.07
N VAL A 259 -6.49 -2.12 -7.72
CA VAL A 259 -6.36 -2.11 -9.18
C VAL A 259 -5.98 -3.50 -9.73
N PRO A 260 -4.93 -4.17 -9.21
CA PRO A 260 -4.62 -5.54 -9.59
C PRO A 260 -5.77 -6.53 -9.38
N VAL A 261 -6.56 -6.39 -8.31
CA VAL A 261 -7.73 -7.26 -8.07
C VAL A 261 -8.77 -7.10 -9.17
N PHE A 262 -9.13 -5.87 -9.53
CA PHE A 262 -10.08 -5.63 -10.63
C PHE A 262 -9.52 -6.08 -11.99
N MET A 263 -8.23 -5.86 -12.23
CA MET A 263 -7.57 -6.35 -13.44
C MET A 263 -7.54 -7.88 -13.51
N LEU A 264 -7.22 -8.57 -12.42
CA LEU A 264 -7.23 -10.04 -12.36
C LEU A 264 -8.64 -10.61 -12.56
N HIS A 265 -9.65 -9.97 -11.97
CA HIS A 265 -11.06 -10.33 -12.23
C HIS A 265 -11.38 -10.22 -13.72
N LEU A 266 -11.01 -9.09 -14.34
CA LEU A 266 -11.21 -8.87 -15.76
C LEU A 266 -10.48 -9.89 -16.63
N CYS A 267 -9.22 -10.19 -16.33
CA CYS A 267 -8.46 -11.22 -17.03
C CYS A 267 -9.15 -12.59 -16.91
N GLY A 268 -9.73 -12.90 -15.74
CA GLY A 268 -10.55 -14.09 -15.55
C GLY A 268 -11.78 -14.13 -16.45
N GLN A 269 -12.51 -13.01 -16.56
CA GLN A 269 -13.67 -12.89 -17.47
C GLN A 269 -13.26 -13.05 -18.95
N ILE A 270 -12.13 -12.48 -19.36
CA ILE A 270 -11.60 -12.63 -20.72
C ILE A 270 -11.19 -14.09 -20.99
N HIS A 271 -10.55 -14.75 -20.02
CA HIS A 271 -10.15 -16.15 -20.16
C HIS A 271 -11.37 -17.07 -20.29
N LEU A 272 -12.40 -16.83 -19.47
CA LEU A 272 -13.68 -17.54 -19.55
C LEU A 272 -14.33 -17.35 -20.92
N LEU A 273 -14.32 -16.12 -21.45
CA LEU A 273 -14.86 -15.81 -22.77
C LEU A 273 -14.11 -16.54 -23.88
N SER A 274 -12.77 -16.54 -23.83
CA SER A 274 -11.92 -17.27 -24.79
C SER A 274 -12.24 -18.76 -24.80
N ARG A 275 -12.47 -19.37 -23.63
CA ARG A 275 -12.86 -20.79 -23.53
C ARG A 275 -14.22 -21.06 -24.14
N ARG A 276 -15.20 -20.18 -23.93
CA ARG A 276 -16.52 -20.29 -24.56
C ARG A 276 -16.45 -20.20 -26.07
N ILE A 277 -15.66 -19.26 -26.60
CA ILE A 277 -15.41 -19.14 -28.04
C ILE A 277 -14.86 -20.45 -28.61
N GLN A 278 -13.82 -21.02 -27.98
CA GLN A 278 -13.25 -22.30 -28.41
C GLN A 278 -14.30 -23.41 -28.44
N LYS A 279 -15.13 -23.55 -27.39
CA LYS A 279 -16.20 -24.55 -27.31
C LYS A 279 -17.27 -24.38 -28.40
N VAL A 280 -17.57 -23.15 -28.79
CA VAL A 280 -18.52 -22.87 -29.88
C VAL A 280 -17.99 -23.40 -31.21
N PHE A 281 -16.69 -23.22 -31.49
CA PHE A 281 -16.06 -23.64 -32.75
C PHE A 281 -15.70 -25.13 -32.80
N THR A 282 -15.46 -25.78 -31.66
CA THR A 282 -15.15 -27.23 -31.61
C THR A 282 -16.38 -28.11 -31.40
N GLY A 283 -17.51 -27.53 -30.98
CA GLY A 283 -18.76 -28.25 -30.79
C GLY A 283 -19.52 -28.46 -32.11
N ASN A 284 -20.22 -29.59 -32.22
CA ASN A 284 -21.10 -29.91 -33.35
C ASN A 284 -22.44 -29.15 -33.24
N ASN A 285 -22.35 -27.82 -33.21
CA ASN A 285 -23.47 -26.92 -32.93
C ASN A 285 -24.17 -26.49 -34.23
N THR A 286 -25.49 -26.31 -34.18
CA THR A 286 -26.24 -25.73 -35.30
C THR A 286 -25.87 -24.25 -35.48
N ASN A 287 -25.88 -23.75 -36.72
CA ASN A 287 -25.58 -22.34 -37.05
C ASN A 287 -26.37 -21.31 -36.20
N ALA A 288 -27.62 -21.63 -35.82
CA ALA A 288 -28.43 -20.79 -34.94
C ALA A 288 -27.86 -20.67 -33.51
N VAL A 289 -27.38 -21.78 -32.95
CA VAL A 289 -26.76 -21.85 -31.61
C VAL A 289 -25.41 -21.15 -31.62
N ILE A 290 -24.63 -21.30 -32.69
CA ILE A 290 -23.36 -20.60 -32.89
C ILE A 290 -23.59 -19.08 -32.91
N ASN A 291 -24.56 -18.59 -33.68
CA ASN A 291 -24.85 -17.17 -33.78
C ASN A 291 -25.29 -16.55 -32.44
N GLU A 292 -26.16 -17.24 -31.68
CA GLU A 292 -26.60 -16.74 -30.37
C GLU A 292 -25.43 -16.70 -29.37
N ASN A 293 -24.60 -17.75 -29.32
CA ASN A 293 -23.42 -17.77 -28.45
C ASN A 293 -22.42 -16.66 -28.80
N LEU A 294 -22.15 -16.43 -30.09
CA LEU A 294 -21.28 -15.36 -30.55
C LEU A 294 -21.84 -13.96 -30.21
N LYS A 295 -23.17 -13.78 -30.28
CA LYS A 295 -23.83 -12.54 -29.87
C LYS A 295 -23.64 -12.27 -28.37
N GLN A 296 -23.86 -13.28 -27.53
CA GLN A 296 -23.62 -13.17 -26.08
C GLN A 296 -22.14 -12.87 -25.77
N ILE A 297 -21.22 -13.50 -26.50
CA ILE A 297 -19.79 -13.25 -26.38
C ILE A 297 -19.45 -11.79 -26.71
N ASN A 298 -19.98 -11.26 -27.82
CA ASN A 298 -19.72 -9.90 -28.26
C ASN A 298 -20.28 -8.86 -27.28
N ILE A 299 -21.47 -9.09 -26.73
CA ILE A 299 -22.05 -8.24 -25.68
C ILE A 299 -21.14 -8.20 -24.45
N LYS A 300 -20.67 -9.37 -23.99
CA LYS A 300 -19.79 -9.44 -22.81
C LYS A 300 -18.42 -8.79 -23.06
N LEU A 301 -17.87 -8.94 -24.27
CA LEU A 301 -16.63 -8.27 -24.69
C LEU A 301 -16.79 -6.74 -24.70
N SER A 302 -17.90 -6.24 -25.25
CA SER A 302 -18.22 -4.81 -25.27
C SER A 302 -18.36 -4.23 -23.86
N GLN A 303 -19.03 -4.95 -22.95
CA GLN A 303 -19.13 -4.56 -21.54
C GLN A 303 -17.75 -4.46 -20.87
N ILE A 304 -16.89 -5.46 -21.10
CA ILE A 304 -15.50 -5.47 -20.61
C ILE A 304 -14.72 -4.26 -21.15
N TYR A 305 -14.82 -3.99 -22.44
CA TYR A 305 -14.15 -2.87 -23.09
C TYR A 305 -14.56 -1.52 -22.50
N ILE A 306 -15.88 -1.27 -22.37
CA ILE A 306 -16.42 -0.04 -21.77
C ILE A 306 -15.90 0.11 -20.33
N CYS A 307 -15.88 -1.00 -19.57
CA CYS A 307 -15.41 -1.04 -18.19
C CYS A 307 -13.93 -0.62 -18.08
N VAL A 308 -13.06 -1.13 -18.96
CA VAL A 308 -11.63 -0.76 -18.97
C VAL A 308 -11.42 0.69 -19.38
N VAL A 309 -11.92 1.06 -20.55
CA VAL A 309 -11.59 2.34 -21.20
C VAL A 309 -12.20 3.51 -20.45
N SER A 310 -13.43 3.37 -19.98
CA SER A 310 -14.17 4.50 -19.38
C SER A 310 -13.94 4.60 -17.88
N ARG A 311 -13.67 3.49 -17.17
CA ARG A 311 -13.74 3.46 -15.70
C ARG A 311 -12.41 3.09 -15.01
N MET A 312 -11.56 2.27 -15.63
CA MET A 312 -10.23 1.97 -15.04
C MET A 312 -9.16 3.01 -15.37
N ARG A 313 -9.30 3.77 -16.47
CA ARG A 313 -8.33 4.80 -16.87
C ARG A 313 -8.09 5.85 -15.78
N PHE A 314 -9.12 6.17 -14.99
CA PHE A 314 -9.05 7.16 -13.90
C PHE A 314 -8.45 6.63 -12.60
N ILE A 315 -8.35 5.31 -12.44
CA ILE A 315 -7.81 4.66 -11.22
C ILE A 315 -6.32 4.31 -11.42
N ILE A 316 -5.87 4.17 -12.68
CA ILE A 316 -4.50 3.79 -13.05
C ILE A 316 -3.58 5.01 -13.26
N LEU A 317 -4.15 6.19 -13.52
CA LEU A 317 -3.42 7.47 -13.67
C LEU A 317 -3.31 8.21 -12.34
#